data_AF-A0A2V4MUT9-F1
#
_entry.id   AF-A0A2V4MUT9-F1
#
_cell.length_a   1.000
_cell.length_b   1.000
_cell.length_c   1.000
_cell.angle_alpha   90.00
_cell.angle_beta   90.00
_cell.angle_gamma   90.00
#
_symmetry.space_group_name_H-M   'P 1'
#
loop_
_entity.id
_entity.type
_entity.pdbx_description
1 polymer ?
#
loop_
_entity_poly.entity_id
_entity_poly.type
_entity_poly.pdbx_seq_one_letter_code
_entity_poly.pdbx_strand_id
1 'polypeptide(L)'
;MNSHQLLAALREAGVRDTAYGISVQGLVTFDHVLEAAPILVQGADGQWTIESWERGEHRVEARFDAEGEACAYLYGMFVRP
;
A
#
# COMPACT_ATOMS: atom_id res chain seq x y z
N MET A 1 12.03 -3.32 -5.41
CA MET A 1 11.36 -2.02 -5.24
C MET A 1 11.14 -1.82 -3.76
N ASN A 2 11.33 -0.62 -3.22
CA ASN A 2 10.92 -0.28 -1.86
C ASN A 2 9.75 0.72 -1.87
N SER A 3 9.21 1.05 -0.70
CA SER A 3 8.07 1.95 -0.50
C SER A 3 8.27 3.35 -1.09
N HIS A 4 9.48 3.91 -1.03
CA HIS A 4 9.80 5.19 -1.69
C HIS A 4 9.78 5.08 -3.22
N GLN A 5 10.37 4.00 -3.76
CA GLN A 5 10.35 3.73 -5.20
C GLN A 5 8.92 3.49 -5.71
N LEU A 6 8.09 2.79 -4.92
CA LEU A 6 6.68 2.59 -5.22
C LEU A 6 5.93 3.92 -5.30
N LEU A 7 6.08 4.80 -4.30
CA LEU A 7 5.42 6.11 -4.27
C LEU A 7 5.78 6.94 -5.51
N ALA A 8 7.07 6.97 -5.88
CA ALA A 8 7.52 7.66 -7.08
C ALA A 8 6.89 7.03 -8.34
N ALA A 9 6.94 5.70 -8.47
CA ALA A 9 6.44 4.98 -9.63
C ALA A 9 4.91 5.13 -9.82
N LEU A 10 4.13 5.13 -8.73
CA LEU A 10 2.67 5.35 -8.79
C LEU A 10 2.34 6.77 -9.24
N ARG A 11 3.06 7.77 -8.74
CA ARG A 11 2.90 9.17 -9.15
C ARG A 11 3.28 9.38 -10.62
N GLU A 12 4.39 8.80 -11.07
CA GLU A 12 4.81 8.82 -12.47
C GLU A 12 3.79 8.15 -13.39
N ALA A 13 3.12 7.09 -12.93
CA ALA A 13 2.03 6.43 -13.63
C ALA A 13 0.70 7.20 -13.58
N GLY A 14 0.63 8.35 -12.89
CA GLY A 14 -0.57 9.17 -12.77
C GLY A 14 -1.61 8.62 -11.80
N VAL A 15 -1.25 7.67 -10.94
CA VAL A 15 -2.14 7.15 -9.89
C VAL A 15 -2.33 8.25 -8.85
N ARG A 16 -3.59 8.54 -8.54
CA ARG A 16 -3.94 9.56 -7.54
C ARG A 16 -3.54 9.08 -6.15
N ASP A 17 -2.95 9.95 -5.34
CA ASP A 17 -2.57 9.68 -3.95
C ASP A 17 -3.77 9.24 -3.07
N THR A 18 -5.01 9.51 -3.48
CA THR A 18 -6.24 9.03 -2.79
C THR A 18 -6.64 7.60 -3.14
N ALA A 19 -5.98 6.97 -4.10
CA ALA A 19 -6.31 5.62 -4.57
C ALA A 19 -5.61 4.51 -3.76
N TYR A 20 -4.58 4.86 -2.99
CA TYR A 20 -3.79 3.92 -2.20
C TYR A 20 -3.23 4.60 -0.95
N GLY A 21 -2.83 3.79 0.04
CA GLY A 21 -2.08 4.26 1.20
C GLY A 21 -0.72 3.58 1.33
N ILE A 22 0.23 4.25 1.98
CA ILE A 22 1.47 3.66 2.47
C ILE A 22 1.59 4.05 3.95
N SER A 23 1.74 3.06 4.81
CA SER A 23 1.93 3.18 6.26
C SER A 23 3.10 2.30 6.69
N VAL A 24 4.30 2.83 6.52
CA VAL A 24 5.56 2.13 6.84
C VAL A 24 6.41 3.02 7.73
N GLN A 25 7.42 2.46 8.40
CA GLN A 25 8.26 3.26 9.27
C GLN A 25 8.96 4.39 8.50
N GLY A 26 8.66 5.64 8.86
CA GLY A 26 9.25 6.83 8.22
C GLY A 26 8.53 7.32 6.95
N LEU A 27 7.46 6.65 6.51
CA LEU A 27 6.64 7.10 5.37
C LEU A 27 5.17 6.76 5.58
N VAL A 28 4.36 7.81 5.77
CA VAL A 28 2.90 7.74 5.83
C VAL A 28 2.33 8.70 4.79
N THR A 29 1.48 8.21 3.87
CA THR A 29 0.97 9.00 2.74
C THR A 29 -0.49 9.43 2.88
N PHE A 30 -1.16 9.06 3.96
CA PHE A 30 -2.55 9.40 4.22
C PHE A 30 -2.71 9.96 5.64
N ASP A 31 -3.58 10.95 5.78
CA ASP A 31 -3.95 11.57 7.05
C ASP A 31 -5.28 11.04 7.60
N HIS A 32 -6.04 10.28 6.80
CA HIS A 32 -7.31 9.65 7.16
C HIS A 32 -7.43 8.23 6.60
N VAL A 33 -8.32 7.42 7.18
CA VAL A 33 -8.65 6.10 6.64
C VAL A 33 -9.24 6.27 5.24
N LEU A 34 -8.56 5.73 4.24
CA LEU A 34 -9.05 5.69 2.87
C LEU A 34 -10.02 4.50 2.74
N GLU A 35 -11.32 4.80 2.73
CA GLU A 35 -12.33 3.76 2.57
C GLU A 35 -12.15 3.03 1.24
N ALA A 36 -12.09 1.70 1.31
CA ALA A 36 -11.89 0.78 0.18
C ALA A 36 -10.60 1.01 -0.64
N ALA A 37 -9.62 1.77 -0.15
CA ALA A 37 -8.31 1.87 -0.80
C ALA A 37 -7.32 0.87 -0.17
N PRO A 38 -6.48 0.19 -0.99
CA PRO A 38 -5.43 -0.67 -0.48
C PRO A 38 -4.30 0.16 0.15
N ILE A 39 -3.87 -0.27 1.34
CA ILE A 39 -2.83 0.37 2.13
C ILE A 39 -1.68 -0.62 2.30
N LEU A 40 -0.47 -0.25 1.86
CA LEU A 40 0.75 -0.97 2.17
C LEU A 40 1.13 -0.72 3.63
N VAL A 41 1.18 -1.77 4.44
CA VAL A 41 1.51 -1.69 5.87
C VAL A 41 2.74 -2.55 6.17
N GLN A 42 3.62 -2.03 7.02
CA GLN A 42 4.72 -2.80 7.62
C GLN A 42 4.31 -3.23 9.04
N GLY A 43 4.16 -4.53 9.24
CA GLY A 43 3.90 -5.15 10.55
C GLY A 43 5.11 -5.05 11.49
N ALA A 44 4.84 -5.06 12.79
CA ALA A 44 5.87 -5.01 13.83
C ALA A 44 6.76 -6.28 13.87
N ASP A 45 6.29 -7.37 13.28
CA ASP A 45 6.99 -8.64 13.10
C ASP A 45 7.85 -8.67 11.83
N GLY A 46 7.86 -7.58 11.04
CA GLY A 46 8.56 -7.50 9.77
C GLY A 46 7.76 -8.04 8.59
N GLN A 47 6.53 -8.52 8.81
CA GLN A 47 5.63 -8.91 7.73
C GLN A 47 5.10 -7.68 7.00
N TRP A 48 4.86 -7.83 5.69
CA TRP A 48 4.27 -6.78 4.85
C TRP A 48 2.86 -7.17 4.45
N THR A 49 1.92 -6.23 4.56
CA THR A 49 0.51 -6.48 4.27
C THR A 49 -0.07 -5.44 3.34
N ILE A 50 -1.07 -5.85 2.56
CA ILE A 50 -2.00 -4.93 1.91
C ILE A 50 -3.31 -4.99 2.67
N GLU A 51 -3.74 -3.85 3.19
CA GLU A 51 -4.89 -3.74 4.08
C GLU A 51 -5.90 -2.74 3.54
N SER A 52 -7.18 -2.98 3.81
CA SER A 52 -8.25 -2.05 3.45
C SER A 52 -9.30 -1.99 4.54
N TRP A 53 -10.00 -0.85 4.59
CA TRP A 53 -11.12 -0.62 5.50
C TRP A 53 -12.37 -0.34 4.67
N GLU A 54 -13.41 -1.14 4.86
CA GLU A 54 -14.70 -0.96 4.19
C GLU A 54 -15.81 -1.00 5.25
N ARG A 55 -16.63 0.05 5.35
CA ARG A 55 -17.75 0.11 6.31
C ARG A 55 -17.35 -0.17 7.77
N GLY A 56 -16.13 0.22 8.15
CA GLY A 56 -15.56 -0.02 9.48
C GLY A 56 -14.98 -1.42 9.69
N GLU A 57 -15.06 -2.31 8.69
CA GLU A 57 -14.38 -3.60 8.72
C GLU A 57 -12.96 -3.47 8.18
N HIS A 58 -11.99 -3.95 8.96
CA HIS A 58 -10.59 -4.09 8.53
C HIS A 58 -10.39 -5.44 7.84
N ARG A 59 -9.70 -5.45 6.69
CA ARG A 59 -9.35 -6.66 5.96
C ARG A 59 -7.88 -6.62 5.55
N VAL A 60 -7.23 -7.77 5.67
CA VAL A 60 -5.89 -8.02 5.10
C VAL A 60 -6.09 -8.76 3.78
N GLU A 61 -5.78 -8.10 2.67
CA GLU A 61 -5.96 -8.63 1.30
C GLU A 61 -4.82 -9.56 0.90
N ALA A 62 -3.59 -9.21 1.28
CA ALA A 62 -2.40 -9.98 0.95
C ALA A 62 -1.32 -9.83 2.05
N ARG A 63 -0.46 -10.84 2.16
CA ARG A 63 0.67 -10.89 3.09
C ARG A 63 1.93 -11.32 2.36
N PHE A 64 3.07 -10.72 2.71
CA PHE A 64 4.36 -10.94 2.09
C PHE A 64 5.47 -10.93 3.12
N ASP A 65 6.53 -11.69 2.86
CA ASP A 65 7.71 -11.75 3.72
C ASP A 65 8.72 -10.63 3.39
N ALA A 66 8.56 -9.99 2.22
CA ALA A 66 9.48 -8.98 1.73
C ALA A 66 8.76 -7.72 1.21
N GLU A 67 9.31 -6.55 1.53
CA GLU A 67 8.82 -5.24 1.05
C GLU A 67 8.67 -5.22 -0.47
N GLY A 68 9.65 -5.79 -1.18
CA GLY A 68 9.67 -5.75 -2.63
C GLY A 68 8.51 -6.47 -3.29
N GLU A 69 8.03 -7.56 -2.69
CA GLU A 69 6.88 -8.32 -3.19
C GLU A 69 5.58 -7.56 -2.93
N ALA A 70 5.41 -7.02 -1.73
CA ALA A 70 4.25 -6.21 -1.37
C ALA A 70 4.14 -4.94 -2.24
N CYS A 71 5.26 -4.26 -2.47
CA CYS A 71 5.32 -3.10 -3.34
C CYS A 71 4.99 -3.45 -4.79
N ALA A 72 5.56 -4.55 -5.32
CA ALA A 72 5.28 -4.99 -6.68
C ALA A 72 3.81 -5.38 -6.88
N TYR A 73 3.22 -6.02 -5.87
CA TYR A 73 1.80 -6.36 -5.86
C TYR A 73 0.92 -5.11 -5.91
N LEU A 74 1.16 -4.13 -5.03
CA LEU A 74 0.38 -2.89 -5.00
C LEU A 74 0.54 -2.08 -6.30
N TYR A 75 1.75 -2.02 -6.87
CA TYR A 75 1.96 -1.39 -8.18
C TYR A 75 1.17 -2.10 -9.29
N GLY A 76 1.13 -3.43 -9.28
CA GLY A 76 0.39 -4.25 -10.22
C GLY A 76 -1.10 -3.92 -10.24
N MET A 77 -1.72 -3.70 -9.07
CA MET A 77 -3.14 -3.35 -8.94
C MET A 77 -3.56 -2.11 -9.75
N PHE A 78 -2.66 -1.13 -9.92
CA PHE A 78 -2.99 0.13 -10.59
C PHE A 78 -2.45 0.24 -12.01
N VAL A 79 -1.25 -0.28 -12.26
CA VAL A 79 -0.55 -0.06 -13.54
C VAL A 79 -0.66 -1.26 -14.48
N ARG A 80 -1.00 -2.44 -13.96
CA ARG A 80 -1.23 -3.67 -14.74
C ARG A 80 -2.50 -4.40 -14.27
N PRO A 81 -3.69 -3.77 -14.38
CA PRO A 81 -4.95 -4.37 -13.96
C PRO A 81 -5.34 -5.59 -14.80
#